data_AF-A0A2I0NUA2-F1
#
_entry.id   AF-A0A2I0NUA2-F1
#
_cell.length_a   1.000
_cell.length_b   1.000
_cell.length_c   1.000
_cell.angle_alpha   90.00
_cell.angle_beta   90.00
_cell.angle_gamma   90.00
#
_symmetry.space_group_name_H-M   'P 1'
#
loop_
_entity.id
_entity.type
_entity.pdbx_description
1 polymer ?
#
loop_
_entity_poly.entity_id
_entity_poly.type
_entity_poly.pdbx_seq_one_letter_code
_entity_poly.pdbx_strand_id
1 'polypeptide(L)'
;MNEPNNYLALCLDPVHVGTGAYSLGRVDMSIVREPATGIPKIPGTSLAGVVRAYAELAKAENNTLPDIIELFGTAEGDQGRQGMLRFYDAEIVLFPVRSSLGTVWVSTIDRIRRWLHDCLTEEEGLTLP
;
A
#
# COMPACT_ATOMS: atom_id res chain seq x y z
N MET A 1 -5.96 -21.41 -2.35
CA MET A 1 -5.19 -20.16 -2.20
C MET A 1 -6.19 -19.14 -1.70
N ASN A 2 -5.99 -18.55 -0.52
CA ASN A 2 -6.98 -17.62 0.04
C ASN A 2 -7.09 -16.39 -0.85
N GLU A 3 -8.29 -15.83 -0.96
CA GLU A 3 -8.51 -14.56 -1.66
C GLU A 3 -7.75 -13.43 -0.94
N PRO A 4 -7.16 -12.48 -1.69
CA PRO A 4 -6.48 -11.35 -1.07
C PRO A 4 -7.49 -10.44 -0.38
N ASN A 5 -7.20 -10.06 0.87
CA ASN A 5 -7.95 -9.02 1.56
C ASN A 5 -7.57 -7.65 0.99
N ASN A 6 -8.55 -6.91 0.50
CA ASN A 6 -8.36 -5.55 -0.03
C ASN A 6 -8.48 -4.52 1.10
N TYR A 7 -7.57 -3.56 1.12
CA TYR A 7 -7.57 -2.46 2.08
C TYR A 7 -7.54 -1.12 1.34
N LEU A 8 -8.38 -0.18 1.77
CA LEU A 8 -8.32 1.22 1.35
C LEU A 8 -7.62 2.03 2.45
N ALA A 9 -6.67 2.86 2.05
CA ALA A 9 -5.93 3.73 2.96
C ALA A 9 -5.93 5.17 2.44
N LEU A 10 -6.17 6.11 3.35
CA LEU A 10 -6.04 7.54 3.08
C LEU A 10 -4.67 8.02 3.59
N CYS A 11 -3.95 8.74 2.74
CA CYS A 11 -2.74 9.44 3.17
C CYS A 11 -3.14 10.70 3.94
N LEU A 12 -2.86 10.75 5.24
CA LEU A 12 -3.09 11.94 6.07
C LEU A 12 -2.05 13.03 5.80
N ASP A 13 -0.81 12.61 5.58
CA ASP A 13 0.34 13.46 5.27
C ASP A 13 0.93 13.10 3.90
N PRO A 14 1.74 13.99 3.29
CA PRO A 14 2.46 13.67 2.07
C PRO A 14 3.37 12.44 2.25
N VAL A 15 3.17 11.42 1.41
CA VAL A 15 3.94 10.17 1.46
C VAL A 15 5.08 10.20 0.45
N HIS A 16 6.30 9.89 0.91
CA HIS A 16 7.48 9.76 0.06
C HIS A 16 8.02 8.33 0.10
N VAL A 17 7.81 7.58 -0.98
CA VAL A 17 8.44 6.27 -1.20
C VAL A 17 9.50 6.42 -2.28
N GLY A 18 10.75 6.54 -1.88
CA GLY A 18 11.85 6.85 -2.79
C GLY A 18 12.25 5.66 -3.69
N THR A 19 12.72 5.97 -4.90
CA THR A 19 13.29 4.98 -5.83
C THR A 19 14.76 4.65 -5.56
N GLY A 20 15.35 5.09 -4.44
CA GLY A 20 16.74 4.78 -4.07
C GLY A 20 17.80 5.28 -5.07
N ALA A 21 17.55 6.41 -5.73
CA ALA A 21 18.37 6.99 -6.80
C ALA A 21 18.47 6.16 -8.10
N TYR A 22 17.68 5.09 -8.23
CA TYR A 22 17.66 4.26 -9.44
C TYR A 22 16.93 4.92 -10.62
N SER A 23 16.07 5.92 -10.37
CA SER A 23 15.45 6.67 -11.45
C SER A 23 16.34 7.83 -11.86
N LEU A 24 16.86 7.82 -13.09
CA LEU A 24 17.49 8.98 -13.68
C LEU A 24 16.39 9.93 -14.18
N GLY A 25 16.26 11.10 -13.56
CA GLY A 25 15.21 12.05 -13.88
C GLY A 25 15.58 13.48 -13.48
N ARG A 26 14.67 14.42 -13.77
CA ARG A 26 14.85 15.84 -13.39
C ARG A 26 14.76 16.07 -11.88
N VAL A 27 14.13 15.14 -11.16
CA VAL A 27 13.94 15.19 -9.70
C VAL A 27 14.93 14.23 -9.07
N ASP A 28 15.76 14.72 -8.15
CA ASP A 28 16.83 13.93 -7.51
C ASP A 28 16.28 12.70 -6.77
N MET A 29 15.27 12.92 -5.90
CA MET A 29 14.62 11.88 -5.13
C MET A 29 13.20 11.67 -5.65
N SER A 30 13.07 10.92 -6.73
CA SER A 30 11.76 10.58 -7.28
C SER A 30 11.04 9.54 -6.42
N ILE A 31 9.72 9.59 -6.48
CA ILE A 31 8.86 8.57 -5.88
C ILE A 31 8.71 7.34 -6.79
N VAL A 32 8.47 6.18 -6.19
CA VAL A 32 8.24 4.92 -6.91
C VAL A 32 6.99 5.02 -7.78
N ARG A 33 7.13 4.54 -9.02
CA ARG A 33 6.06 4.49 -10.03
C ARG A 33 6.03 3.11 -10.65
N GLU A 34 4.85 2.69 -11.09
CA GLU A 34 4.71 1.51 -11.93
C GLU A 34 5.38 1.76 -13.30
N PRO A 35 6.30 0.89 -13.77
CA PRO A 35 7.02 1.12 -15.03
C PRO A 35 6.14 1.21 -16.27
N ALA A 36 5.05 0.44 -16.32
CA ALA A 36 4.17 0.38 -17.48
C ALA A 36 3.25 1.60 -17.62
N THR A 37 2.75 2.14 -16.50
CA THR A 37 1.75 3.23 -16.50
C THR A 37 2.32 4.57 -16.05
N GLY A 38 3.48 4.57 -15.38
CA GLY A 38 4.05 5.76 -14.74
C GLY A 38 3.27 6.25 -13.52
N ILE A 39 2.24 5.53 -13.07
CA ILE A 39 1.40 5.91 -11.94
C ILE A 39 2.17 5.63 -10.63
N PRO A 40 2.17 6.55 -9.66
CA PRO A 40 2.79 6.29 -8.37
C PRO A 40 2.17 5.09 -7.66
N LYS A 41 3.01 4.28 -7.02
CA LYS A 41 2.61 3.12 -6.24
C LYS A 41 3.49 2.97 -5.00
N ILE A 42 2.98 2.27 -3.99
CA ILE A 42 3.79 1.84 -2.84
C ILE A 42 4.10 0.36 -3.02
N PRO A 43 5.38 -0.04 -3.13
CA PRO A 43 5.73 -1.46 -3.24
C PRO A 43 5.23 -2.27 -2.05
N GLY A 44 4.76 -3.49 -2.31
CA GLY A 44 4.34 -4.44 -1.28
C GLY A 44 5.47 -4.78 -0.33
N THR A 45 6.72 -4.73 -0.79
CA THR A 45 7.92 -4.90 0.06
C THR A 45 8.11 -3.75 1.04
N SER A 46 7.83 -2.51 0.63
CA SER A 46 7.87 -1.35 1.52
C SER A 46 6.77 -1.43 2.57
N LEU A 47 5.55 -1.82 2.17
CA LEU A 47 4.45 -2.07 3.10
C LEU A 47 4.78 -3.18 4.07
N ALA A 48 5.28 -4.32 3.58
CA ALA A 48 5.67 -5.46 4.42
C ALA A 48 6.69 -5.05 5.48
N GLY A 49 7.69 -4.24 5.13
CA GLY A 49 8.69 -3.74 6.07
C GLY A 49 8.09 -2.86 7.17
N VAL A 50 7.23 -1.90 6.78
CA VAL A 50 6.57 -1.01 7.75
C VAL A 50 5.61 -1.79 8.65
N VAL A 51 4.76 -2.63 8.08
CA VAL A 51 3.80 -3.44 8.85
C VAL A 51 4.53 -4.42 9.78
N ARG A 52 5.64 -5.02 9.34
CA ARG A 52 6.48 -5.86 10.20
C ARG A 52 7.03 -5.08 11.40
N ALA A 53 7.59 -3.89 11.18
CA ALA A 53 8.13 -3.07 12.26
C ALA A 53 7.06 -2.70 13.29
N TYR A 54 5.86 -2.31 12.83
CA TYR A 54 4.74 -2.05 13.73
C TYR A 54 4.24 -3.32 14.45
N ALA A 55 4.22 -4.47 13.77
CA ALA A 55 3.85 -5.73 14.40
C ALA A 55 4.84 -6.15 15.49
N GLU A 56 6.15 -5.91 15.29
CA GLU A 56 7.19 -6.14 16.30
C GLU A 56 6.97 -5.27 17.55
N LEU A 57 6.64 -3.99 17.37
CA LEU A 57 6.27 -3.09 18.48
C LEU A 57 5.00 -3.58 19.19
N ALA A 58 3.96 -3.92 18.45
CA ALA A 58 2.70 -4.41 19.02
C ALA A 58 2.90 -5.72 19.80
N LYS A 59 3.75 -6.63 19.31
CA LYS A 59 4.09 -7.88 19.99
C LYS A 59 4.87 -7.62 21.28
N ALA A 60 5.75 -6.62 21.30
CA ALA A 60 6.46 -6.21 22.51
C ALA A 60 5.52 -5.69 23.60
N GLU A 61 4.41 -5.04 23.22
CA GLU A 61 3.37 -4.59 24.16
C GLU A 61 2.42 -5.73 24.56
N ASN A 62 2.10 -6.64 23.64
CA ASN A 62 1.18 -7.74 23.87
C ASN A 62 1.74 -9.09 23.39
N ASN A 63 2.24 -9.87 24.34
CA ASN A 63 2.82 -11.20 24.09
C ASN A 63 1.82 -12.27 23.61
N THR A 64 0.52 -11.98 23.58
CA THR A 64 -0.49 -12.92 23.04
C THR A 64 -0.57 -12.90 21.51
N LEU A 65 0.08 -11.91 20.87
CA LEU A 65 0.10 -11.79 19.42
C LEU A 65 0.96 -12.90 18.76
N PRO A 66 0.61 -13.30 17.53
CA PRO A 66 1.32 -14.35 16.80
C PRO A 66 2.79 -14.02 16.55
N ASP A 67 3.59 -15.05 16.26
CA ASP A 67 5.02 -14.86 16.05
C ASP A 67 5.35 -14.12 14.73
N ILE A 68 6.31 -13.20 14.79
CA ILE A 68 6.68 -12.34 13.66
C ILE A 68 7.34 -13.16 12.56
N ILE A 69 8.17 -14.15 12.91
CA ILE A 69 8.83 -15.03 11.94
C ILE A 69 7.80 -15.89 11.22
N GLU A 70 6.74 -16.34 11.91
CA GLU A 70 5.66 -17.07 11.29
C GLU A 70 4.88 -16.19 10.29
N LEU A 71 4.58 -14.95 10.65
CA LEU A 71 3.82 -14.03 9.79
C LEU A 71 4.63 -13.53 8.57
N PHE A 72 5.86 -13.07 8.77
CA PHE A 72 6.66 -12.39 7.74
C PHE A 72 7.82 -13.22 7.18
N GLY A 73 8.20 -14.29 7.87
CA GLY A 73 9.34 -15.12 7.49
C GLY A 73 10.69 -14.58 7.98
N THR A 74 11.71 -15.43 7.82
CA THR A 74 13.12 -15.11 8.07
C THR A 74 13.99 -15.66 6.97
N ALA A 75 15.07 -14.94 6.67
CA ALA A 75 16.09 -15.34 5.69
C ALA A 75 17.43 -15.73 6.37
N GLU A 76 17.44 -15.89 7.69
CA GLU A 76 18.66 -16.20 8.43
C GLU A 76 19.12 -17.66 8.25
N GLY A 77 20.27 -17.84 7.60
CA GLY A 77 20.97 -19.12 7.48
C GLY A 77 20.24 -20.19 6.65
N ASP A 78 20.57 -21.45 6.93
CA ASP A 78 20.01 -22.63 6.23
C ASP A 78 18.58 -23.00 6.68
N GLN A 79 18.00 -22.21 7.61
CA GLN A 79 16.64 -22.38 8.15
C GLN A 79 15.69 -21.26 7.71
N GLY A 80 15.87 -20.74 6.50
CA GLY A 80 14.95 -19.77 5.92
C GLY A 80 13.51 -20.29 5.95
N ARG A 81 12.60 -19.51 6.52
CA ARG A 81 11.17 -19.85 6.62
C ARG A 81 10.35 -18.80 5.89
N GLN A 82 9.50 -19.26 4.97
CA GLN A 82 8.55 -18.39 4.28
C GLN A 82 7.44 -17.94 5.25
N GLY A 83 7.16 -16.63 5.27
CA GLY A 83 6.06 -16.07 6.05
C GLY A 83 4.68 -16.43 5.49
N MET A 84 3.67 -16.40 6.36
CA MET A 84 2.28 -16.63 5.98
C MET A 84 1.66 -15.47 5.19
N LEU A 85 2.14 -14.24 5.39
CA LEU A 85 1.59 -13.05 4.76
C LEU A 85 2.24 -12.79 3.39
N ARG A 86 1.41 -12.37 2.43
CA ARG A 86 1.85 -11.85 1.13
C ARG A 86 1.32 -10.45 0.95
N PHE A 87 2.22 -9.52 0.68
CA PHE A 87 1.89 -8.13 0.42
C PHE A 87 1.93 -7.87 -1.08
N TYR A 88 0.89 -7.22 -1.57
CA TYR A 88 0.83 -6.70 -2.94
C TYR A 88 1.14 -5.21 -2.93
N ASP A 89 1.50 -4.66 -4.10
CA ASP A 89 1.73 -3.24 -4.25
C ASP A 89 0.43 -2.47 -4.01
N ALA A 90 0.50 -1.38 -3.24
CA ALA A 90 -0.64 -0.48 -3.12
C ALA A 90 -0.69 0.47 -4.32
N GLU A 91 -1.86 0.50 -4.95
CA GLU A 91 -2.17 1.34 -6.09
C GLU A 91 -2.93 2.59 -5.68
N ILE A 92 -2.70 3.70 -6.40
CA ILE A 92 -3.55 4.89 -6.26
C ILE A 92 -4.95 4.56 -6.77
N VAL A 93 -5.96 4.84 -5.94
CA VAL A 93 -7.38 4.76 -6.32
C VAL A 93 -7.93 6.15 -6.60
N LEU A 94 -7.75 7.09 -5.67
CA LEU A 94 -8.19 8.48 -5.77
C LEU A 94 -6.99 9.40 -5.57
N PHE A 95 -6.87 10.44 -6.40
CA PHE A 95 -5.80 11.43 -6.29
C PHE A 95 -6.38 12.83 -6.05
N PRO A 96 -5.91 13.58 -5.03
CA PRO A 96 -6.43 14.92 -4.77
C PRO A 96 -5.82 15.94 -5.74
N VAL A 97 -6.68 16.69 -6.44
CA VAL A 97 -6.29 17.76 -7.35
C VAL A 97 -6.97 19.05 -6.94
N ARG A 98 -6.22 20.15 -6.90
CA ARG A 98 -6.79 21.47 -6.65
C ARG A 98 -7.65 21.92 -7.83
N SER A 99 -8.86 22.39 -7.54
CA SER A 99 -9.75 23.06 -8.50
C SER A 99 -10.15 24.46 -8.00
N SER A 100 -10.91 25.20 -8.81
CA SER A 100 -11.50 26.49 -8.41
C SER A 100 -12.54 26.36 -7.29
N LEU A 101 -13.10 25.17 -7.06
CA LEU A 101 -14.10 24.88 -6.03
C LEU A 101 -13.51 24.22 -4.77
N GLY A 102 -12.19 24.02 -4.73
CA GLY A 102 -11.51 23.27 -3.67
C GLY A 102 -10.85 22.00 -4.18
N THR A 103 -10.43 21.11 -3.28
CA THR A 103 -9.81 19.83 -3.63
C THR A 103 -10.85 18.87 -4.19
N VAL A 104 -10.61 18.36 -5.39
CA VAL A 104 -11.42 17.31 -6.02
C VAL A 104 -10.62 16.03 -6.10
N TRP A 105 -11.27 14.89 -5.82
CA TRP A 105 -10.65 13.57 -5.91
C TRP A 105 -10.87 13.01 -7.31
N VAL A 106 -9.78 12.79 -8.05
CA VAL A 106 -9.83 12.29 -9.43
C VAL A 106 -9.41 10.83 -9.51
N SER A 107 -9.99 10.11 -10.46
CA SER A 107 -9.63 8.73 -10.77
C SER A 107 -9.91 8.41 -12.24
N THR A 108 -9.63 7.16 -12.62
CA THR A 108 -9.98 6.60 -13.93
C THR A 108 -11.05 5.54 -13.75
N ILE A 109 -11.86 5.32 -14.79
CA ILE A 109 -12.96 4.36 -14.72
C ILE A 109 -12.47 2.94 -14.42
N ASP A 110 -11.30 2.57 -14.93
CA ASP A 110 -10.72 1.24 -14.71
C ASP A 110 -10.28 1.03 -13.26
N ARG A 111 -9.74 2.06 -12.61
CA ARG A 111 -9.35 2.00 -11.19
C ARG A 111 -10.56 1.92 -10.27
N ILE A 112 -11.60 2.69 -10.58
CA ILE A 112 -12.87 2.64 -9.84
C ILE A 112 -13.49 1.24 -9.97
N ARG A 113 -13.59 0.69 -11.19
CA ARG A 113 -14.14 -0.67 -11.40
C ARG A 113 -13.28 -1.77 -10.79
N ARG A 114 -11.97 -1.57 -10.66
CA ARG A 114 -11.10 -2.56 -10.02
C ARG A 114 -11.24 -2.56 -8.50
N TRP A 115 -11.22 -1.38 -7.90
CA TRP A 115 -11.03 -1.24 -6.44
C TRP A 115 -12.31 -0.90 -5.68
N LEU A 116 -13.31 -0.32 -6.35
CA LEU A 116 -14.54 0.18 -5.74
C LEU A 116 -15.80 -0.48 -6.31
N HIS A 117 -15.67 -1.52 -7.14
CA HIS A 117 -16.84 -2.17 -7.75
C HIS A 117 -17.83 -2.68 -6.71
N ASP A 118 -17.34 -3.32 -5.65
CA ASP A 118 -18.18 -3.86 -4.59
C ASP A 118 -18.80 -2.75 -3.72
N CYS A 119 -18.12 -1.59 -3.61
CA CYS A 119 -18.64 -0.41 -2.91
C CYS A 119 -19.64 0.40 -3.73
N LEU A 120 -19.68 0.23 -5.05
CA LEU A 120 -20.60 0.95 -5.95
C LEU A 120 -21.92 0.20 -6.16
N THR A 121 -22.00 -1.06 -5.75
CA THR A 121 -23.21 -1.88 -5.83
C THR A 121 -24.15 -1.68 -4.64
N GLU A 122 -23.67 -1.10 -3.54
CA GLU A 122 -24.50 -0.69 -2.41
C GLU A 122 -25.05 0.72 -2.68
N GLU A 123 -26.37 0.93 -2.50
CA GLU A 123 -27.04 2.23 -2.75
C GLU A 123 -26.53 3.39 -1.86
N GLU A 124 -25.64 3.09 -0.91
CA GLU A 124 -24.95 4.07 -0.10
C GLU A 124 -23.69 4.53 -0.86
N GLY A 125 -23.77 5.74 -1.43
CA GLY A 125 -22.63 6.34 -2.13
C GLY A 125 -21.35 6.28 -1.29
N LEU A 126 -20.21 6.09 -1.97
CA LEU A 126 -18.88 5.97 -1.35
C LEU A 126 -18.66 7.06 -0.30
N THR A 127 -18.79 6.70 0.97
CA THR A 127 -18.46 7.58 2.10
C THR A 127 -16.94 7.60 2.23
N LEU A 128 -16.32 8.53 1.50
CA LEU A 128 -14.94 8.90 1.77
C LEU A 128 -14.89 9.59 3.14
N PRO A 129 -13.88 9.30 3.98
CA PRO A 129 -13.68 10.02 5.23
C PRO A 129 -13.51 11.54 5.03
#